data_AF-A0A250KLV2-F1
#
_entry.id   AF-A0A250KLV2-F1
#
_cell.length_a   1.000
_cell.length_b   1.000
_cell.length_c   1.000
_cell.angle_alpha   90.00
_cell.angle_beta   90.00
_cell.angle_gamma   90.00
#
_symmetry.space_group_name_H-M   'P 1'
#
loop_
_entity.id
_entity.type
_entity.pdbx_description
1 polymer ?
#
loop_
_entity_poly.entity_id
_entity_poly.type
_entity_poly.pdbx_seq_one_letter_code
_entity_poly.pdbx_strand_id
1 'polypeptide(L)'
;MRCILFAFPVLAALRATSAVADSAPVEIYPLETPSAEPSAARTIAAETETGLWLGLQSSGTIAGRRYILPGKEATQIYQRYLKSFEHPIPEQFNFKRSTSSRSSR
;
A
#
# COMPACT_ATOMS: atom_id res chain seq x y z
N MET A 1 12.64 -42.91 24.73
CA MET A 1 13.22 -41.59 25.04
C MET A 1 13.54 -40.88 23.73
N ARG A 2 13.21 -39.58 23.69
CA ARG A 2 13.47 -38.50 22.72
C ARG A 2 14.49 -38.77 21.61
N CYS A 3 14.18 -38.34 20.38
CA CYS A 3 14.73 -37.10 19.79
C CYS A 3 14.26 -36.91 18.33
N ILE A 4 13.38 -35.93 18.14
CA ILE A 4 13.11 -35.28 16.84
C ILE A 4 14.23 -34.25 16.64
N LEU A 5 14.97 -34.33 15.54
CA LEU A 5 15.66 -33.18 14.93
C LEU A 5 15.82 -33.44 13.42
N PHE A 6 14.82 -33.06 12.63
CA PHE A 6 15.02 -32.78 11.21
C PHE A 6 15.54 -31.34 11.10
N ALA A 7 16.85 -31.20 10.98
CA ALA A 7 17.50 -29.95 10.62
C ALA A 7 17.57 -29.87 9.09
N PHE A 8 16.72 -29.06 8.47
CA PHE A 8 16.85 -28.66 7.08
C PHE A 8 17.50 -27.27 7.04
N PRO A 9 18.81 -27.15 6.78
CA PRO A 9 19.40 -25.87 6.45
C PRO A 9 19.13 -25.60 4.97
N VAL A 10 18.15 -24.75 4.67
CA VAL A 10 17.99 -24.17 3.33
C VAL A 10 19.08 -23.10 3.19
N LEU A 11 20.23 -23.51 2.63
CA LEU A 11 21.27 -22.58 2.22
C LEU A 11 21.02 -22.12 0.78
N ALA A 12 21.12 -20.81 0.62
CA ALA A 12 20.85 -20.00 -0.55
C ALA A 12 21.61 -20.42 -1.81
N ALA A 13 20.92 -20.29 -2.96
CA ALA A 13 21.50 -19.80 -4.21
C ALA A 13 20.39 -19.57 -5.23
N LEU A 14 19.98 -18.31 -5.43
CA LEU A 14 19.51 -17.91 -6.75
C LEU A 14 20.06 -16.54 -7.09
N ARG A 15 21.13 -16.57 -7.88
CA ARG A 15 21.62 -15.43 -8.62
C ARG A 15 20.80 -15.35 -9.90
N ALA A 16 20.09 -14.26 -10.14
CA ALA A 16 19.49 -13.97 -11.44
C ALA A 16 19.79 -12.52 -11.81
N THR A 17 20.72 -12.38 -12.75
CA THR A 17 21.03 -11.17 -13.50
C THR A 17 20.08 -11.06 -14.71
N SER A 18 19.44 -9.92 -14.90
CA SER A 18 19.44 -9.21 -16.19
C SER A 18 18.75 -7.85 -16.02
N ALA A 19 19.56 -6.80 -15.95
CA ALA A 19 19.11 -5.44 -16.15
C ALA A 19 18.95 -5.20 -17.66
N VAL A 20 17.74 -4.87 -18.09
CA VAL A 20 17.52 -4.11 -19.32
C VAL A 20 16.62 -2.95 -18.92
N ALA A 21 17.24 -1.80 -18.70
CA ALA A 21 16.56 -0.52 -18.55
C ALA A 21 16.45 0.08 -19.95
N ASP A 22 15.28 0.00 -20.55
CA ASP A 22 14.89 0.96 -21.59
C ASP A 22 14.41 2.21 -20.86
N SER A 23 15.35 3.12 -20.59
CA SER A 23 15.10 4.35 -19.84
C SER A 23 14.64 5.42 -20.82
N ALA A 24 13.33 5.67 -20.86
CA ALA A 24 12.80 6.96 -21.32
C ALA A 24 13.49 8.11 -20.53
N PRO A 25 13.68 9.29 -21.13
CA PRO A 25 14.32 10.41 -20.43
C PRO A 25 13.38 10.88 -19.31
N VAL A 26 13.71 10.49 -18.08
CA VAL A 26 13.13 11.05 -16.87
C VAL A 26 13.68 12.47 -16.76
N GLU A 27 12.82 13.47 -16.89
CA GLU A 27 13.15 14.83 -16.46
C GLU A 27 13.53 14.76 -14.98
N ILE A 28 14.82 14.98 -14.69
CA ILE A 28 15.33 15.05 -13.33
C ILE A 28 14.91 16.41 -12.77
N TYR A 29 13.75 16.45 -12.13
CA TYR A 29 13.43 17.53 -11.20
C TYR A 29 14.43 17.46 -10.04
N PRO A 30 15.01 18.58 -9.59
CA PRO A 30 15.80 18.58 -8.37
C PRO A 30 14.91 18.08 -7.22
N LEU A 31 15.17 16.87 -6.76
CA LEU A 31 14.63 16.37 -5.51
C LEU A 31 15.36 17.15 -4.42
N GLU A 32 14.76 18.26 -3.99
CA GLU A 32 15.11 18.89 -2.72
C GLU A 32 15.02 17.79 -1.67
N THR A 33 16.18 17.28 -1.28
CA THR A 33 16.30 16.30 -0.22
C THR A 33 16.06 17.12 1.05
N PRO A 34 14.95 16.95 1.78
CA PRO A 34 14.80 17.65 3.03
C PRO A 34 15.96 17.21 3.92
N SER A 35 16.85 18.16 4.22
CA SER A 35 17.97 17.95 5.13
C SER A 35 17.37 17.60 6.49
N ALA A 36 17.30 16.30 6.78
CA ALA A 36 16.92 15.81 8.08
C ALA A 36 18.10 16.04 9.02
N GLU A 37 18.19 17.26 9.56
CA GLU A 37 19.03 17.46 10.75
C GLU A 37 18.58 16.48 11.83
N PRO A 38 19.50 15.79 12.52
CA PRO A 38 19.13 14.91 13.61
C PRO A 38 18.48 15.75 14.71
N SER A 39 17.14 15.73 14.75
CA SER A 39 16.33 16.41 15.76
C SER A 39 16.74 15.89 17.13
N ALA A 40 17.56 16.68 17.82
CA ALA A 40 17.97 16.46 19.20
C ALA A 40 16.78 16.73 20.13
N ALA A 41 15.84 15.78 20.22
CA ALA A 41 14.95 15.54 21.36
C ALA A 41 13.96 14.41 21.03
N ARG A 42 14.44 13.18 20.79
CA ARG A 42 13.55 12.04 20.54
C ARG A 42 13.04 11.34 21.81
N THR A 43 12.95 12.06 22.91
CA THR A 43 12.58 11.48 24.22
C THR A 43 11.30 12.06 24.83
N ILE A 44 10.68 13.11 24.27
CA ILE A 44 9.51 13.75 24.91
C ILE A 44 8.24 13.58 24.07
N ALA A 45 8.02 12.40 23.48
CA ALA A 45 6.77 12.13 22.78
C ALA A 45 5.80 11.35 23.67
N ALA A 46 6.24 10.26 24.32
CA ALA A 46 5.34 9.28 24.95
C ALA A 46 4.39 9.86 26.01
N GLU A 47 4.80 10.93 26.71
CA GLU A 47 4.01 11.56 27.78
C GLU A 47 3.20 12.78 27.30
N THR A 48 3.46 13.26 26.08
CA THR A 48 2.68 14.33 25.47
C THR A 48 1.41 13.75 24.84
N GLU A 49 0.34 14.54 24.78
CA GLU A 49 -0.88 14.15 24.08
C GLU A 49 -0.57 13.67 22.64
N THR A 50 0.37 14.33 21.97
CA THR A 50 0.83 13.95 20.64
C THR A 50 1.42 12.55 20.58
N GLY A 51 2.28 12.15 21.51
CA GLY A 51 2.84 10.80 21.48
C GLY A 51 1.84 9.74 21.92
N LEU A 52 0.85 10.07 22.76
CA LEU A 52 -0.28 9.18 23.02
C LEU A 52 -1.07 8.92 21.73
N TRP A 53 -1.41 9.96 20.96
CA TRP A 53 -2.09 9.82 19.67
C TRP A 53 -1.26 9.03 18.65
N LEU A 54 0.05 9.27 18.57
CA LEU A 54 0.95 8.51 17.69
C LEU A 54 1.09 7.05 18.14
N GLY A 55 1.11 6.79 19.45
CA GLY A 55 1.09 5.44 20.01
C GLY A 55 -0.19 4.70 19.67
N LEU A 56 -1.35 5.36 19.76
CA LEU A 56 -2.63 4.79 19.37
C LEU A 56 -2.71 4.48 17.87
N GLN A 57 -2.20 5.36 17.00
CA GLN A 57 -2.16 5.14 15.55
C GLN A 57 -1.23 4.00 15.16
N SER A 58 -0.01 3.99 15.69
CA SER A 58 1.01 2.97 15.35
C SER A 58 0.66 1.60 15.90
N SER A 59 0.11 1.52 17.11
CA SER A 59 -0.32 0.24 17.69
C SER A 59 -1.52 -0.35 16.97
N GLY A 60 -2.37 0.48 16.36
CA GLY A 60 -3.61 0.04 15.74
C GLY A 60 -4.60 -0.58 16.73
N THR A 61 -4.39 -0.41 18.04
CA THR A 61 -5.21 -1.04 19.10
C THR A 61 -6.67 -0.58 19.04
N ILE A 62 -6.90 0.67 18.62
CA ILE A 62 -8.25 1.24 18.43
C ILE A 62 -8.79 0.95 17.02
N ALA A 63 -7.94 0.53 16.07
CA ALA A 63 -8.40 0.19 14.75
C ALA A 63 -9.39 -0.99 14.84
N GLY A 64 -10.51 -0.88 14.12
CA GLY A 64 -11.48 -1.96 14.05
C GLY A 64 -10.84 -3.27 13.56
N ARG A 65 -11.53 -4.39 13.80
CA ARG A 65 -11.06 -5.72 13.37
C ARG A 65 -10.62 -5.66 11.91
N ARG A 66 -9.36 -6.04 11.65
CA ARG A 66 -8.83 -6.15 10.28
C ARG A 66 -9.73 -7.07 9.47
N TYR A 67 -10.33 -6.54 8.41
CA TYR A 67 -11.11 -7.34 7.48
C TYR A 67 -10.17 -8.26 6.70
N ILE A 68 -10.39 -9.57 6.84
CA ILE A 68 -9.67 -10.57 6.05
C ILE A 68 -10.50 -10.84 4.81
N LEU A 69 -9.99 -10.45 3.64
CA LEU A 69 -10.64 -10.70 2.37
C LEU A 69 -10.58 -12.21 2.06
N PRO A 70 -11.72 -12.91 1.92
CA PRO A 70 -11.72 -14.33 1.58
C PRO A 70 -11.05 -14.56 0.21
N GLY A 71 -10.34 -15.69 0.06
CA GLY A 71 -9.58 -15.98 -1.16
C GLY A 71 -10.41 -15.90 -2.45
N LYS A 72 -11.65 -16.41 -2.43
CA LYS A 72 -12.57 -16.31 -3.59
C LYS A 72 -12.93 -14.87 -3.98
N GLU A 73 -13.06 -13.98 -3.01
CA GLU A 73 -13.39 -12.56 -3.26
C GLU A 73 -12.14 -11.80 -3.70
N ALA A 74 -10.97 -12.12 -3.14
CA ALA A 74 -9.69 -11.62 -3.60
C ALA A 74 -9.45 -11.96 -5.09
N THR A 75 -9.71 -13.21 -5.48
CA THR A 75 -9.63 -13.64 -6.87
C THR A 75 -10.58 -12.84 -7.76
N GLN A 76 -11.84 -12.67 -7.37
CA GLN A 76 -12.81 -11.89 -8.16
C GLN A 76 -12.42 -10.42 -8.32
N ILE A 77 -11.92 -9.79 -7.25
CA ILE A 77 -11.42 -8.41 -7.30
C ILE A 77 -10.23 -8.30 -8.25
N TYR A 78 -9.32 -9.27 -8.20
CA TYR A 78 -8.18 -9.32 -9.12
C TYR A 78 -8.60 -9.52 -10.58
N GLN A 79 -9.57 -10.41 -10.84
CA GLN A 79 -10.11 -10.59 -12.19
C GLN A 79 -10.79 -9.32 -12.71
N ARG A 80 -11.54 -8.60 -11.86
CA ARG A 80 -12.12 -7.30 -12.23
C ARG A 80 -11.05 -6.27 -12.57
N TYR A 81 -9.95 -6.25 -11.83
CA TYR A 81 -8.81 -5.37 -12.12
C TYR A 81 -8.21 -5.69 -13.49
N LEU A 82 -7.94 -6.96 -13.80
CA LEU A 82 -7.45 -7.36 -15.13
C LEU A 82 -8.42 -6.94 -16.24
N LYS A 83 -9.72 -7.19 -16.05
CA LYS A 83 -10.75 -6.80 -17.00
C LYS A 83 -10.82 -5.28 -17.23
N SER A 84 -10.47 -4.46 -16.25
CA SER A 84 -10.52 -3.00 -16.39
C SER A 84 -9.59 -2.45 -17.46
N PHE A 85 -8.49 -3.16 -17.77
CA PHE A 85 -7.54 -2.77 -18.82
C PHE A 85 -8.05 -3.08 -20.23
N GLU A 86 -9.08 -3.91 -20.38
CA GLU A 86 -9.71 -4.18 -21.67
C GLU A 86 -10.54 -2.99 -22.17
N HIS A 87 -10.78 -2.00 -21.30
CA HIS A 87 -11.55 -0.80 -21.63
C HIS A 87 -10.60 0.35 -21.97
N PRO A 88 -10.60 0.84 -23.23
CA PRO A 88 -9.76 1.97 -23.60
C PRO A 88 -10.17 3.22 -22.84
N ILE A 89 -9.18 4.06 -22.52
CA ILE A 89 -9.44 5.38 -21.94
C ILE A 89 -10.16 6.20 -23.01
N PRO A 90 -11.34 6.79 -22.72
CA PRO A 90 -12.03 7.61 -23.69
C PRO A 90 -11.28 8.91 -23.96
N GLU A 91 -11.26 9.35 -25.22
CA GLU A 91 -10.69 10.64 -25.65
C GLU A 91 -11.34 11.84 -24.95
N GLN A 92 -12.62 11.71 -24.57
CA GLN A 92 -13.39 12.74 -23.91
C GLN A 92 -14.31 12.15 -22.84
N PHE A 93 -14.36 12.81 -21.68
CA PHE A 93 -15.24 12.42 -20.58
C PHE A 93 -16.58 13.18 -20.66
N ASN A 94 -17.65 12.48 -21.01
CA ASN A 94 -18.99 13.07 -21.03
C ASN A 94 -19.64 13.00 -19.65
N PHE A 95 -19.67 14.11 -18.93
CA PHE A 95 -20.35 14.20 -17.63
C PHE A 95 -21.88 14.16 -17.80
N LYS A 96 -22.49 12.99 -17.54
CA LYS A 96 -23.96 12.88 -17.44
C LYS A 96 -24.41 13.19 -16.01
N ARG A 97 -25.03 14.35 -15.81
CA ARG A 97 -25.77 14.66 -14.58
C ARG A 97 -27.13 13.95 -14.63
N SER A 98 -27.38 12.98 -13.75
CA SER A 98 -28.71 12.38 -13.59
C SER A 98 -29.64 13.37 -12.90
N THR A 99 -30.58 13.96 -13.63
CA THR A 99 -31.65 14.76 -13.03
C THR A 99 -32.72 13.82 -12.47
N SER A 100 -32.71 13.57 -11.16
CA SER A 100 -33.85 12.91 -10.51
C SER A 100 -35.01 13.91 -10.44
N SER A 101 -36.09 13.67 -11.19
CA SER A 101 -37.34 14.41 -11.00
C SER A 101 -37.92 14.02 -9.64
N ARG A 102 -37.85 14.93 -8.67
CA ARG A 102 -38.52 14.78 -7.39
C ARG A 102 -40.02 14.96 -7.64
N SER A 103 -40.74 13.85 -7.78
CA SER A 103 -42.20 13.84 -7.83
C SER A 103 -42.72 14.13 -6.43
N SER A 104 -43.16 15.37 -6.21
CA SER A 104 -43.92 15.75 -5.01
C SER A 104 -45.31 15.13 -5.09
N ARG A 105 -45.71 14.43 -4.03
CA ARG A 105 -47.09 13.99 -3.77
C ARG A 105 -47.80 15.00 -2.88
#